data_AF-A0A0J9T4E5-F1
#
_entry.id   AF-A0A0J9T4E5-F1
#
_cell.length_a   1.000
_cell.length_b   1.000
_cell.length_c   1.000
_cell.angle_alpha   90.00
_cell.angle_beta   90.00
_cell.angle_gamma   90.00
#
_symmetry.space_group_name_H-M   'P 1'
#
loop_
_entity.id
_entity.type
_entity.pdbx_description
1 polymer ?
#
loop_
_entity_poly.entity_id
_entity_poly.type
_entity_poly.pdbx_seq_one_letter_code
_entity_poly.pdbx_strand_id
1 'polypeptide(L)'
;MFSLDSDSTSQVEADVDSISESTIKGERVIFKYLPAYLFEEKLKEHASSNEYSKYYNGLYNISKRYPWLEDIFKKLSRNITLVQRSYVEGDDFNKKRCYDLNYWLYNEVYKNLQSSEKDLIYFNEITTDLKRVWKKIVDDVFRNDHYKCYPDEKLLVNMGFLQEIKDLFDFYEDFNEMKKEIVDDTYNSCFKYVDYLKQRIPVYYAWRDSCKVDDFACKRYIDDYMKYRPAGIVSELSYISVILTYPGNPCYSSVYDVFIDAKVQPKRNDDIYRRKMEKLAKENPRGNLLLTDMGDGLRESEFFIPGDHDVYWYRKGWGIYNRITHNITLPMLGIAGVFLILYAFYKVNI
;
A
#
# COMPACT_ATOMS: atom_id res chain seq x y z
N MET A 1 -7.96 10.40 53.98
CA MET A 1 -6.55 10.26 54.40
C MET A 1 -5.91 9.30 53.43
N PHE A 2 -4.91 9.79 52.70
CA PHE A 2 -4.04 9.18 51.69
C PHE A 2 -4.54 8.99 50.25
N SER A 3 -3.98 9.86 49.39
CA SER A 3 -3.67 9.64 47.96
C SER A 3 -2.79 8.41 47.74
N LEU A 4 -2.78 7.91 46.50
CA LEU A 4 -1.56 7.71 45.72
C LEU A 4 -1.91 7.68 44.22
N ASP A 5 -1.22 8.53 43.47
CA ASP A 5 -1.21 8.61 42.01
C ASP A 5 -0.59 7.37 41.37
N SER A 6 -1.07 7.01 40.18
CA SER A 6 -0.16 6.58 39.10
C SER A 6 -0.75 6.98 37.75
N ASP A 7 -0.20 8.07 37.25
CA ASP A 7 -0.31 8.56 35.90
C ASP A 7 0.35 7.55 34.93
N SER A 8 -0.39 7.11 33.92
CA SER A 8 0.21 6.67 32.66
C SER A 8 -0.76 7.02 31.54
N THR A 9 -0.58 8.23 31.05
CA THR A 9 -1.29 8.86 29.94
C THR A 9 -1.15 8.01 28.67
N SER A 10 -2.20 7.30 28.28
CA SER A 10 -2.33 6.78 26.92
C SER A 10 -2.67 7.97 26.01
N GLN A 11 -1.66 8.52 25.33
CA GLN A 11 -1.90 9.40 24.19
C GLN A 11 -2.43 8.54 23.03
N VAL A 12 -3.75 8.42 23.00
CA VAL A 12 -4.52 8.16 21.79
C VAL A 12 -4.54 9.49 21.04
N GLU A 13 -3.61 9.70 20.12
CA GLU A 13 -3.81 10.71 19.09
C GLU A 13 -4.64 10.06 17.97
N ALA A 14 -5.90 10.51 17.93
CA ALA A 14 -6.84 10.23 16.88
C ALA A 14 -6.60 11.14 15.67
N ASP A 15 -7.11 10.65 14.54
CA ASP A 15 -7.81 11.42 13.52
C ASP A 15 -7.04 11.77 12.23
N VAL A 16 -7.15 10.88 11.24
CA VAL A 16 -7.38 11.24 9.82
C VAL A 16 -8.29 10.18 9.19
N ASP A 17 -9.51 10.04 9.71
CA ASP A 17 -10.59 9.32 9.01
C ASP A 17 -11.35 10.33 8.12
N SER A 18 -10.91 10.47 6.87
CA SER A 18 -11.73 10.97 5.74
C SER A 18 -10.89 11.08 4.47
N ILE A 19 -10.47 9.94 3.92
CA ILE A 19 -10.12 9.88 2.50
C ILE A 19 -10.89 8.72 1.90
N SER A 20 -11.92 9.08 1.12
CA SER A 20 -12.40 8.41 -0.11
C SER A 20 -12.42 6.89 -0.04
N GLU A 21 -13.59 6.25 -0.07
CA GLU A 21 -13.72 4.79 -0.21
C GLU A 21 -12.85 4.29 -1.39
N SER A 22 -11.69 3.78 -1.03
CA SER A 22 -10.70 3.15 -1.89
C SER A 22 -11.09 1.69 -2.09
N THR A 23 -10.36 0.91 -2.90
CA THR A 23 -10.54 -0.57 -2.91
C THR A 23 -10.50 -1.17 -1.49
N ILE A 24 -9.79 -0.49 -0.59
CA ILE A 24 -9.77 -0.80 0.84
C ILE A 24 -10.94 -0.11 1.52
N LYS A 25 -11.82 -0.92 2.11
CA LYS A 25 -12.93 -0.49 2.97
C LYS A 25 -12.45 -0.46 4.43
N GLY A 26 -12.71 0.66 5.12
CA GLY A 26 -12.32 0.87 6.52
C GLY A 26 -10.89 1.38 6.73
N GLU A 27 -10.47 1.45 8.00
CA GLU A 27 -9.15 1.93 8.40
C GLU A 27 -8.03 1.05 7.80
N ARG A 28 -6.97 1.68 7.29
CA ARG A 28 -5.82 0.97 6.72
C ARG A 28 -5.05 0.27 7.83
N VAL A 29 -4.82 -1.03 7.67
CA VAL A 29 -3.91 -1.77 8.54
C VAL A 29 -2.48 -1.34 8.17
N ILE A 30 -1.74 -0.84 9.15
CA ILE A 30 -0.37 -0.33 8.98
C ILE A 30 0.53 -0.97 10.05
N PHE A 31 1.70 -1.46 9.63
CA PHE A 31 2.71 -1.98 10.54
C PHE A 31 3.87 -1.00 10.65
N LYS A 32 4.06 -0.44 11.85
CA LYS A 32 5.02 0.65 12.08
C LYS A 32 6.50 0.25 11.93
N TYR A 33 6.79 -1.05 11.92
CA TYR A 33 8.15 -1.56 11.76
C TYR A 33 8.50 -1.87 10.29
N LEU A 34 7.52 -1.83 9.37
CA LEU A 34 7.76 -2.18 7.98
C LEU A 34 8.38 -1.00 7.19
N PRO A 35 9.18 -1.29 6.14
CA PRO A 35 9.96 -0.29 5.43
C PRO A 35 9.14 0.88 4.87
N ALA A 36 7.96 0.61 4.28
CA ALA A 36 7.15 1.66 3.66
C ALA A 36 6.70 2.72 4.68
N TYR A 37 6.25 2.27 5.86
CA TYR A 37 5.88 3.17 6.96
C TYR A 37 7.08 3.97 7.47
N LEU A 38 8.23 3.30 7.67
CA LEU A 38 9.44 3.96 8.15
C LEU A 38 9.92 5.06 7.19
N PHE A 39 9.78 4.86 5.88
CA PHE A 39 10.11 5.88 4.90
C PHE A 39 9.09 7.03 4.88
N GLU A 40 7.80 6.73 4.99
CA GLU A 40 6.74 7.74 5.08
C GLU A 40 6.92 8.66 6.31
N GLU A 41 7.26 8.09 7.47
CA GLU A 41 7.51 8.89 8.67
C GLU A 41 8.69 9.83 8.49
N LYS A 42 9.75 9.40 7.81
CA LYS A 42 10.86 10.30 7.44
C LYS A 42 10.35 11.50 6.67
N LEU A 43 9.45 11.34 5.69
CA LEU A 43 8.90 12.46 4.92
C LEU A 43 8.11 13.47 5.79
N LYS A 44 7.53 13.03 6.91
CA LYS A 44 6.72 13.85 7.82
C LYS A 44 7.49 14.53 8.93
N GLU A 45 8.72 14.08 9.23
CA GLU A 45 9.55 14.68 10.28
C GLU A 45 9.62 16.21 10.19
N HIS A 46 9.75 16.85 11.34
CA HIS A 46 9.85 18.29 11.43
C HIS A 46 11.12 18.81 10.73
N ALA A 47 10.97 19.84 9.90
CA ALA A 47 12.08 20.53 9.25
C ALA A 47 12.26 21.94 9.86
N SER A 48 13.37 22.16 10.56
CA SER A 48 13.65 23.44 11.22
C SER A 48 14.16 24.53 10.27
N SER A 49 14.74 24.13 9.13
CA SER A 49 15.35 25.04 8.16
C SER A 49 14.82 24.80 6.75
N ASN A 50 14.91 25.83 5.92
CA ASN A 50 14.62 25.75 4.49
C ASN A 50 15.92 25.99 3.70
N GLU A 51 16.63 24.90 3.40
CA GLU A 51 17.90 24.92 2.65
C GLU A 51 17.76 25.56 1.26
N TYR A 52 16.55 25.52 0.69
CA TYR A 52 16.25 26.01 -0.65
C TYR A 52 15.32 27.23 -0.64
N SER A 53 15.33 28.00 0.45
CA SER A 53 14.43 29.17 0.66
C SER A 53 14.40 30.14 -0.52
N LYS A 54 15.55 30.41 -1.15
CA LYS A 54 15.66 31.30 -2.32
C LYS A 54 14.74 30.90 -3.50
N TYR A 55 14.41 29.63 -3.63
CA TYR A 55 13.55 29.12 -4.70
C TYR A 55 12.07 29.43 -4.47
N TYR A 56 11.68 29.71 -3.23
CA TYR A 56 10.30 30.01 -2.84
C TYR A 56 9.96 31.51 -2.85
N ASN A 57 10.91 32.40 -3.16
CA ASN A 57 10.69 33.85 -3.12
C ASN A 57 9.50 34.32 -3.97
N GLY A 58 9.22 33.64 -5.09
CA GLY A 58 8.06 33.93 -5.94
C GLY A 58 6.71 33.60 -5.32
N LEU A 59 6.70 32.86 -4.20
CA LEU A 59 5.49 32.38 -3.52
C LEU A 59 5.17 33.18 -2.25
N TYR A 60 5.80 34.33 -2.04
CA TYR A 60 5.59 35.17 -0.84
C TYR A 60 4.12 35.58 -0.62
N ASN A 61 3.42 35.95 -1.68
CA ASN A 61 2.02 36.39 -1.55
C ASN A 61 1.09 35.23 -1.17
N ILE A 62 1.32 34.04 -1.71
CA ILE A 62 0.50 32.86 -1.42
C ILE A 62 0.82 32.29 -0.04
N SER A 63 2.08 32.32 0.40
CA SER A 63 2.45 31.93 1.77
C SER A 63 1.89 32.88 2.82
N LYS A 64 1.76 34.18 2.51
CA LYS A 64 1.07 35.14 3.38
C LYS A 64 -0.43 34.83 3.53
N ARG A 65 -1.08 34.33 2.47
CA ARG A 65 -2.48 33.89 2.51
C ARG A 65 -2.64 32.56 3.24
N TYR A 66 -1.69 31.65 3.05
CA TYR A 66 -1.69 30.30 3.62
C TYR A 66 -0.42 30.06 4.45
N PRO A 67 -0.40 30.47 5.74
CA PRO A 67 0.81 30.41 6.57
C PRO A 67 1.40 29.00 6.73
N TRP A 68 0.58 27.96 6.63
CA TRP A 68 1.04 26.55 6.66
C TRP A 68 1.98 26.21 5.49
N LEU A 69 2.00 27.00 4.40
CA LEU A 69 2.95 26.80 3.31
C LEU A 69 4.40 26.95 3.75
N GLU A 70 4.69 27.74 4.78
CA GLU A 70 6.07 27.87 5.28
C GLU A 70 6.61 26.54 5.81
N ASP A 71 5.77 25.74 6.46
CA ASP A 71 6.13 24.39 6.92
C ASP A 71 6.35 23.45 5.73
N ILE A 72 5.46 23.49 4.73
CA ILE A 72 5.63 22.72 3.49
C ILE A 72 6.92 23.12 2.75
N PHE A 73 7.28 24.40 2.70
CA PHE A 73 8.52 24.82 2.03
C PHE A 73 9.76 24.22 2.69
N LYS A 74 9.80 24.20 4.03
CA LYS A 74 10.89 23.58 4.81
C LYS A 74 10.93 22.06 4.56
N LYS A 75 9.80 21.39 4.74
CA LYS A 75 9.69 19.93 4.57
C LYS A 75 9.96 19.48 3.15
N LEU A 76 9.42 20.16 2.13
CA LEU A 76 9.65 19.83 0.72
C LEU A 76 11.13 19.96 0.37
N SER A 77 11.80 21.02 0.82
CA SER A 77 13.24 21.19 0.59
C SER A 77 14.05 20.03 1.17
N ARG A 78 13.76 19.67 2.42
CA ARG A 78 14.39 18.53 3.08
C ARG A 78 14.06 17.21 2.38
N ASN A 79 12.81 17.00 2.00
CA ASN A 79 12.33 15.75 1.39
C ASN A 79 12.93 15.55 -0.01
N ILE A 80 13.12 16.62 -0.79
CA ILE A 80 13.86 16.56 -2.06
C ILE A 80 15.26 16.03 -1.80
N THR A 81 15.99 16.63 -0.85
CA THR A 81 17.33 16.17 -0.48
C THR A 81 17.33 14.71 -0.02
N LEU A 82 16.35 14.32 0.81
CA LEU A 82 16.20 12.95 1.32
C LEU A 82 16.06 11.95 0.17
N VAL A 83 15.13 12.18 -0.77
CA VAL A 83 14.89 11.25 -1.86
C VAL A 83 16.10 11.16 -2.79
N GLN A 84 16.68 12.29 -3.20
CA GLN A 84 17.85 12.30 -4.10
C GLN A 84 19.05 11.57 -3.48
N ARG A 85 19.33 11.80 -2.19
CA ARG A 85 20.47 11.19 -1.49
C ARG A 85 20.22 9.76 -1.01
N SER A 86 18.97 9.30 -1.00
CA SER A 86 18.61 7.90 -0.69
C SER A 86 18.74 6.95 -1.88
N TYR A 87 19.29 7.42 -3.00
CA TYR A 87 19.52 6.59 -4.16
C TYR A 87 20.52 5.47 -3.86
N VAL A 88 20.15 4.24 -4.20
CA VAL A 88 21.01 3.05 -4.08
C VAL A 88 21.01 2.32 -5.41
N GLU A 89 22.17 2.15 -6.05
CA GLU A 89 22.26 1.45 -7.33
C GLU A 89 21.67 0.03 -7.22
N GLY A 90 20.78 -0.33 -8.15
CA GLY A 90 20.10 -1.63 -8.16
C GLY A 90 18.89 -1.77 -7.22
N ASP A 91 18.56 -0.76 -6.42
CA ASP A 91 17.36 -0.79 -5.58
C ASP A 91 16.08 -0.47 -6.39
N ASP A 92 15.16 -1.43 -6.41
CA ASP A 92 13.86 -1.32 -7.10
C ASP A 92 12.96 -0.22 -6.52
N PHE A 93 13.21 0.22 -5.29
CA PHE A 93 12.38 1.23 -4.62
C PHE A 93 12.90 2.67 -4.79
N ASN A 94 13.98 2.89 -5.53
CA ASN A 94 14.45 4.25 -5.84
C ASN A 94 13.36 5.10 -6.49
N LYS A 95 12.66 4.55 -7.49
CA LYS A 95 11.59 5.28 -8.18
C LYS A 95 10.35 5.39 -7.27
N LYS A 96 10.03 4.36 -6.50
CA LYS A 96 8.96 4.38 -5.48
C LYS A 96 9.13 5.52 -4.47
N ARG A 97 10.34 5.74 -3.93
CA ARG A 97 10.62 6.87 -3.03
C ARG A 97 10.32 8.24 -3.67
N CYS A 98 10.46 8.34 -5.00
CA CYS A 98 10.04 9.53 -5.74
C CYS A 98 8.52 9.66 -5.85
N TYR A 99 7.83 8.54 -6.03
CA TYR A 99 6.37 8.52 -5.95
C TYR A 99 5.88 8.97 -4.57
N ASP A 100 6.49 8.48 -3.49
CA ASP A 100 6.10 8.85 -2.13
C ASP A 100 6.22 10.35 -1.89
N LEU A 101 7.24 11.00 -2.45
CA LEU A 101 7.39 12.46 -2.38
C LEU A 101 6.30 13.19 -3.18
N ASN A 102 5.96 12.70 -4.38
CA ASN A 102 4.85 13.24 -5.16
C ASN A 102 3.53 13.11 -4.38
N TYR A 103 3.23 11.91 -3.88
CA TYR A 103 2.05 11.62 -3.06
C TYR A 103 2.01 12.51 -1.81
N TRP A 104 3.13 12.60 -1.07
CA TRP A 104 3.24 13.39 0.16
C TRP A 104 2.90 14.85 -0.10
N LEU A 105 3.42 15.45 -1.19
CA LEU A 105 3.15 16.84 -1.53
C LEU A 105 1.65 17.08 -1.77
N TYR A 106 1.01 16.21 -2.55
CA TYR A 106 -0.43 16.31 -2.80
C TYR A 106 -1.25 16.13 -1.51
N ASN A 107 -0.88 15.15 -0.69
CA ASN A 107 -1.57 14.85 0.56
C ASN A 107 -1.47 15.99 1.57
N GLU A 108 -0.29 16.58 1.77
CA GLU A 108 -0.11 17.68 2.72
C GLU A 108 -0.86 18.94 2.28
N VAL A 109 -0.81 19.29 0.99
CA VAL A 109 -1.60 20.42 0.47
C VAL A 109 -3.09 20.15 0.60
N TYR A 110 -3.55 18.93 0.29
CA TYR A 110 -4.95 18.54 0.43
C TYR A 110 -5.43 18.66 1.88
N LYS A 111 -4.71 18.08 2.84
CA LYS A 111 -5.06 18.11 4.27
C LYS A 111 -5.20 19.52 4.83
N ASN A 112 -4.38 20.46 4.37
CA ASN A 112 -4.44 21.84 4.83
C ASN A 112 -5.56 22.66 4.16
N LEU A 113 -6.10 22.21 3.03
CA LEU A 113 -7.17 22.90 2.29
C LEU A 113 -8.56 22.26 2.49
N GLN A 114 -8.64 20.97 2.82
CA GLN A 114 -9.90 20.20 2.85
C GLN A 114 -10.96 20.71 3.82
N SER A 115 -10.56 21.52 4.82
CA SER A 115 -11.49 22.14 5.78
C SER A 115 -12.38 23.21 5.16
N SER A 116 -12.10 23.64 3.91
CA SER A 116 -12.81 24.71 3.22
C SER A 116 -12.92 24.43 1.73
N GLU A 117 -14.13 24.19 1.23
CA GLU A 117 -14.40 24.02 -0.21
C GLU A 117 -13.94 25.22 -1.03
N LYS A 118 -14.04 26.43 -0.46
CA LYS A 118 -13.53 27.66 -1.07
C LYS A 118 -12.02 27.67 -1.23
N ASP A 119 -11.29 27.01 -0.33
CA ASP A 119 -9.83 26.94 -0.39
C ASP A 119 -9.35 25.79 -1.29
N LEU A 120 -10.12 24.70 -1.39
CA LEU A 120 -9.84 23.58 -2.30
C LEU A 120 -9.70 23.99 -3.77
N ILE A 121 -10.34 25.10 -4.20
CA ILE A 121 -10.19 25.61 -5.57
C ILE A 121 -8.73 26.00 -5.89
N TYR A 122 -7.92 26.35 -4.86
CA TYR A 122 -6.52 26.74 -5.00
C TYR A 122 -5.55 25.55 -4.97
N PHE A 123 -6.04 24.33 -4.77
CA PHE A 123 -5.22 23.12 -4.70
C PHE A 123 -4.31 22.96 -5.92
N ASN A 124 -4.86 23.10 -7.13
CA ASN A 124 -4.10 22.97 -8.38
C ASN A 124 -3.07 24.08 -8.56
N GLU A 125 -3.40 25.32 -8.18
CA GLU A 125 -2.47 26.46 -8.23
C GLU A 125 -1.28 26.23 -7.30
N ILE A 126 -1.55 25.93 -6.03
CA ILE A 126 -0.53 25.71 -5.00
C ILE A 126 0.38 24.54 -5.37
N THR A 127 -0.20 23.40 -5.74
CA THR A 127 0.60 22.21 -6.09
C THR A 127 1.44 22.44 -7.34
N THR A 128 0.92 23.14 -8.35
CA THR A 128 1.68 23.49 -9.57
C THR A 128 2.88 24.38 -9.26
N ASP A 129 2.69 25.37 -8.40
CA ASP A 129 3.76 26.28 -7.98
C ASP A 129 4.84 25.56 -7.17
N LEU A 130 4.44 24.69 -6.24
CA LEU A 130 5.36 23.86 -5.46
C LEU A 130 6.15 22.88 -6.35
N LYS A 131 5.50 22.24 -7.33
CA LYS A 131 6.18 21.39 -8.33
C LYS A 131 7.20 22.17 -9.15
N ARG A 132 6.87 23.40 -9.57
CA ARG A 132 7.81 24.27 -10.31
C ARG A 132 9.06 24.58 -9.48
N VAL A 133 8.87 24.88 -8.18
CA VAL A 133 9.98 25.08 -7.25
C VAL A 133 10.82 23.82 -7.11
N TRP A 134 10.18 22.67 -6.86
CA TRP A 134 10.87 21.38 -6.75
C TRP A 134 11.69 21.09 -8.00
N LYS A 135 11.10 21.16 -9.20
CA LYS A 135 11.82 20.96 -10.46
C LYS A 135 13.06 21.84 -10.57
N LYS A 136 12.94 23.13 -10.22
CA LYS A 136 14.05 24.09 -10.27
C LYS A 136 15.17 23.74 -9.28
N ILE A 137 14.82 23.27 -8.08
CA ILE A 137 15.81 22.77 -7.10
C ILE A 137 16.59 21.60 -7.69
N VAL A 138 15.91 20.62 -8.30
CA VAL A 138 16.54 19.45 -8.91
C VAL A 138 17.44 19.84 -10.08
N ASP A 139 16.95 20.71 -10.96
CA ASP A 139 17.68 21.16 -12.15
C ASP A 139 18.94 21.99 -11.79
N ASP A 140 18.91 22.75 -10.70
CA ASP A 140 20.04 23.61 -10.29
C ASP A 140 21.02 22.91 -9.34
N VAL A 141 20.51 22.21 -8.32
CA VAL A 141 21.32 21.68 -7.20
C VAL A 141 21.79 20.26 -7.49
N PHE A 142 20.95 19.44 -8.10
CA PHE A 142 21.20 18.02 -8.36
C PHE A 142 21.49 17.75 -9.85
N ARG A 143 21.89 18.78 -10.60
CA ARG A 143 22.08 18.73 -12.07
C ARG A 143 23.00 17.60 -12.51
N ASN A 144 24.07 17.38 -11.75
CA ASN A 144 25.13 16.44 -12.08
C ASN A 144 24.88 15.03 -11.52
N ASP A 145 23.82 14.84 -10.76
CA ASP A 145 23.50 13.55 -10.15
C ASP A 145 22.95 12.59 -11.20
N HIS A 146 23.33 11.31 -11.09
CA HIS A 146 22.87 10.26 -12.00
C HIS A 146 21.37 9.99 -11.86
N TYR A 147 20.89 9.95 -10.62
CA TYR A 147 19.47 9.82 -10.31
C TYR A 147 18.87 11.20 -10.07
N LYS A 148 17.67 11.42 -10.60
CA LYS A 148 16.90 12.65 -10.41
C LYS A 148 15.44 12.33 -10.20
N CYS A 149 14.96 12.55 -8.99
CA CYS A 149 13.55 12.52 -8.67
C CYS A 149 12.87 13.87 -9.00
N TYR A 150 11.99 13.87 -10.00
CA TYR A 150 11.23 15.03 -10.44
C TYR A 150 9.75 14.93 -10.02
N PRO A 151 9.03 16.07 -9.95
CA PRO A 151 7.57 16.03 -9.89
C PRO A 151 7.01 15.33 -11.14
N ASP A 152 6.03 14.44 -10.94
CA ASP A 152 5.43 13.65 -12.02
C ASP A 152 4.20 14.34 -12.61
N GLU A 153 4.40 15.01 -13.74
CA GLU A 153 3.35 15.70 -14.47
C GLU A 153 2.36 14.75 -15.17
N LYS A 154 2.68 13.45 -15.30
CA LYS A 154 1.77 12.43 -15.84
C LYS A 154 0.89 11.80 -14.77
N LEU A 155 1.09 12.11 -13.49
CA LEU A 155 0.34 11.51 -12.40
C LEU A 155 -1.09 12.08 -12.35
N LEU A 156 -2.08 11.20 -12.31
CA LEU A 156 -3.48 11.61 -12.18
C LEU A 156 -3.74 12.17 -10.78
N VAL A 157 -4.29 13.37 -10.72
CA VAL A 157 -4.51 14.10 -9.48
C VAL A 157 -5.91 13.82 -8.94
N ASN A 158 -6.06 12.66 -8.31
CA ASN A 158 -7.24 12.23 -7.55
C ASN A 158 -6.75 11.50 -6.29
N MET A 159 -7.23 11.89 -5.11
CA MET A 159 -6.68 11.38 -3.85
C MET A 159 -6.91 9.87 -3.67
N GLY A 160 -8.04 9.34 -4.16
CA GLY A 160 -8.32 7.90 -4.15
C GLY A 160 -7.37 7.10 -5.05
N PHE A 161 -7.11 7.58 -6.27
CA PHE A 161 -6.12 6.99 -7.18
C PHE A 161 -4.72 7.02 -6.58
N LEU A 162 -4.29 8.18 -6.09
CA LEU A 162 -2.97 8.37 -5.49
C LEU A 162 -2.77 7.45 -4.28
N GLN A 163 -3.78 7.35 -3.43
CA GLN A 163 -3.73 6.45 -2.28
C GLN A 163 -3.68 4.99 -2.70
N GLU A 164 -4.44 4.58 -3.71
CA GLU A 164 -4.47 3.17 -4.13
C GLU A 164 -3.15 2.72 -4.78
N ILE A 165 -2.53 3.58 -5.59
CA ILE A 165 -1.18 3.32 -6.12
C ILE A 165 -0.15 3.30 -4.97
N LYS A 166 -0.30 4.16 -3.96
CA LYS A 166 0.54 4.10 -2.75
C LYS A 166 0.36 2.76 -2.03
N ASP A 167 -0.87 2.31 -1.83
CA ASP A 167 -1.17 1.03 -1.15
C ASP A 167 -0.54 -0.16 -1.92
N LEU A 168 -0.51 -0.11 -3.26
CA LEU A 168 0.18 -1.09 -4.10
C LEU A 168 1.70 -1.07 -3.91
N PHE A 169 2.31 0.12 -3.89
CA PHE A 169 3.76 0.27 -3.77
C PHE A 169 4.27 -0.03 -2.37
N ASP A 170 3.54 0.36 -1.34
CA ASP A 170 3.85 -0.01 0.04
C ASP A 170 3.78 -1.53 0.21
N PHE A 171 2.79 -2.19 -0.41
CA PHE A 171 2.75 -3.65 -0.44
C PHE A 171 4.00 -4.29 -1.06
N TYR A 172 4.53 -3.72 -2.15
CA TYR A 172 5.76 -4.20 -2.76
C TYR A 172 6.98 -4.03 -1.86
N GLU A 173 7.11 -2.85 -1.23
CA GLU A 173 8.23 -2.53 -0.35
C GLU A 173 8.26 -3.40 0.90
N ASP A 174 7.09 -3.63 1.47
CA ASP A 174 6.92 -4.44 2.67
C ASP A 174 7.01 -5.95 2.40
N PHE A 175 6.84 -6.38 1.14
CA PHE A 175 6.61 -7.77 0.77
C PHE A 175 7.69 -8.73 1.29
N ASN A 176 8.97 -8.38 1.12
CA ASN A 176 10.06 -9.28 1.46
C ASN A 176 10.22 -9.47 2.98
N GLU A 177 10.02 -8.40 3.76
CA GLU A 177 10.10 -8.49 5.22
C GLU A 177 8.93 -9.31 5.77
N MET A 178 7.70 -9.00 5.34
CA MET A 178 6.53 -9.80 5.73
C MET A 178 6.64 -11.26 5.30
N LYS A 179 7.13 -11.50 4.07
CA LYS A 179 7.32 -12.86 3.54
C LYS A 179 8.25 -13.67 4.43
N LYS A 180 9.38 -13.09 4.87
CA LYS A 180 10.30 -13.74 5.78
C LYS A 180 9.62 -14.13 7.10
N GLU A 181 8.89 -13.21 7.71
CA GLU A 181 8.14 -13.49 8.95
C GLU A 181 7.04 -14.55 8.76
N ILE A 182 6.38 -14.57 7.61
CA ILE A 182 5.36 -15.57 7.26
C ILE A 182 5.99 -16.96 7.07
N VAL A 183 7.17 -17.04 6.46
CA VAL A 183 7.88 -18.31 6.26
C VAL A 183 8.42 -18.83 7.59
N ASP A 184 8.96 -17.96 8.44
CA ASP A 184 9.53 -18.32 9.73
C ASP A 184 8.47 -18.82 10.74
N ASP A 185 7.30 -18.15 10.81
CA ASP A 185 6.18 -18.56 11.68
C ASP A 185 4.83 -18.42 10.98
N THR A 186 4.53 -19.36 10.09
CA THR A 186 3.31 -19.32 9.28
C THR A 186 2.03 -19.32 10.11
N TYR A 187 2.02 -19.94 11.29
CA TYR A 187 0.82 -20.02 12.13
C TYR A 187 0.47 -18.66 12.73
N ASN A 188 1.40 -18.03 13.46
CA ASN A 188 1.14 -16.75 14.11
C ASN A 188 1.10 -15.60 13.10
N SER A 189 1.95 -15.64 12.07
CA SER A 189 1.96 -14.62 11.03
C SER A 189 0.65 -14.56 10.24
N CYS A 190 -0.08 -15.67 10.11
CA CYS A 190 -1.41 -15.63 9.49
C CYS A 190 -2.32 -14.64 10.25
N PHE A 191 -2.48 -14.83 11.56
CA PHE A 191 -3.33 -13.95 12.37
C PHE A 191 -2.80 -12.52 12.42
N LYS A 192 -1.47 -12.35 12.45
CA LYS A 192 -0.83 -11.04 12.42
C LYS A 192 -1.17 -10.26 11.14
N TYR A 193 -1.11 -10.90 9.97
CA TYR A 193 -1.18 -10.20 8.68
C TYR A 193 -2.52 -10.33 7.95
N VAL A 194 -3.44 -11.20 8.36
CA VAL A 194 -4.66 -11.52 7.57
C VAL A 194 -5.46 -10.29 7.16
N ASP A 195 -5.63 -9.31 8.05
CA ASP A 195 -6.42 -8.11 7.73
C ASP A 195 -5.67 -7.16 6.79
N TYR A 196 -4.35 -7.06 6.93
CA TYR A 196 -3.51 -6.36 5.95
C TYR A 196 -3.57 -7.05 4.57
N LEU A 197 -3.50 -8.38 4.53
CA LEU A 197 -3.57 -9.15 3.28
C LEU A 197 -4.93 -9.02 2.60
N LYS A 198 -6.03 -9.01 3.37
CA LYS A 198 -7.39 -8.70 2.87
C LYS A 198 -7.43 -7.34 2.14
N GLN A 199 -6.66 -6.37 2.62
CA GLN A 199 -6.60 -5.03 2.01
C GLN A 199 -5.67 -4.98 0.79
N ARG A 200 -4.46 -5.57 0.86
CA ARG A 200 -3.42 -5.37 -0.16
C ARG A 200 -3.45 -6.36 -1.33
N ILE A 201 -3.82 -7.62 -1.10
CA ILE A 201 -3.86 -8.64 -2.17
C ILE A 201 -4.86 -8.27 -3.29
N PRO A 202 -6.09 -7.78 -2.99
CA PRO A 202 -7.00 -7.31 -4.04
C PRO A 202 -6.42 -6.20 -4.91
N VAL A 203 -5.75 -5.21 -4.28
CA VAL A 203 -5.10 -4.10 -4.99
C VAL A 203 -4.02 -4.63 -5.93
N TYR A 204 -3.17 -5.55 -5.46
CA TYR A 204 -2.17 -6.19 -6.31
C TYR A 204 -2.78 -6.80 -7.59
N TYR A 205 -3.79 -7.66 -7.44
CA TYR A 205 -4.35 -8.38 -8.60
C TYR A 205 -5.17 -7.49 -9.55
N ALA A 206 -5.75 -6.41 -9.04
CA ALA A 206 -6.45 -5.41 -9.84
C ALA A 206 -5.49 -4.61 -10.73
N TRP A 207 -4.28 -4.28 -10.24
CA TRP A 207 -3.30 -3.44 -10.95
C TRP A 207 -2.21 -4.22 -11.70
N ARG A 208 -1.96 -5.49 -11.35
CA ARG A 208 -0.86 -6.33 -11.86
C ARG A 208 -0.65 -6.25 -13.37
N ASP A 209 -1.73 -6.29 -14.15
CA ASP A 209 -1.60 -6.34 -15.61
C ASP A 209 -1.25 -4.97 -16.22
N SER A 210 -1.56 -3.90 -15.50
CA SER A 210 -1.30 -2.50 -15.87
C SER A 210 0.15 -2.11 -15.64
N CYS A 211 0.82 -2.80 -14.71
CA CYS A 211 2.26 -2.71 -14.51
C CYS A 211 3.09 -3.23 -15.71
N LYS A 212 2.46 -3.73 -16.78
CA LYS A 212 3.14 -4.10 -18.04
C LYS A 212 3.25 -2.94 -19.02
N VAL A 213 2.50 -1.86 -18.81
CA VAL A 213 2.41 -0.73 -19.75
C VAL A 213 3.35 0.37 -19.28
N ASP A 214 4.40 0.67 -20.05
CA ASP A 214 5.49 1.58 -19.64
C ASP A 214 5.01 2.98 -19.20
N ASP A 215 3.94 3.48 -19.83
CA ASP A 215 3.41 4.80 -19.51
C ASP A 215 2.52 4.83 -18.27
N PHE A 216 2.11 3.70 -17.70
CA PHE A 216 1.23 3.65 -16.53
C PHE A 216 1.99 3.82 -15.22
N ALA A 217 1.37 4.47 -14.23
CA ALA A 217 2.00 4.80 -12.96
C ALA A 217 2.72 3.59 -12.33
N CYS A 218 2.08 2.42 -12.31
CA CYS A 218 2.71 1.22 -11.75
C CYS A 218 4.08 0.90 -12.37
N LYS A 219 4.18 0.86 -13.71
CA LYS A 219 5.42 0.52 -14.40
C LYS A 219 6.46 1.64 -14.32
N ARG A 220 6.01 2.90 -14.31
CA ARG A 220 6.92 4.06 -14.16
C ARG A 220 7.73 4.01 -12.85
N TYR A 221 7.17 3.42 -11.79
CA TYR A 221 7.78 3.43 -10.45
C TYR A 221 8.30 2.08 -9.97
N ILE A 222 7.85 0.96 -10.55
CA ILE A 222 8.28 -0.39 -10.16
C ILE A 222 8.58 -1.19 -11.42
N ASP A 223 9.86 -1.56 -11.61
CA ASP A 223 10.30 -2.24 -12.83
C ASP A 223 9.95 -3.73 -12.82
N ASP A 224 10.37 -4.46 -11.78
CA ASP A 224 10.06 -5.87 -11.57
C ASP A 224 8.99 -6.05 -10.49
N TYR A 225 7.74 -5.81 -10.87
CA TYR A 225 6.60 -5.95 -9.97
C TYR A 225 6.21 -7.43 -9.75
N MET A 226 6.63 -8.35 -10.63
CA MET A 226 6.20 -9.75 -10.60
C MET A 226 6.88 -10.55 -9.49
N LYS A 227 8.07 -10.14 -9.04
CA LYS A 227 8.74 -10.76 -7.88
C LYS A 227 7.97 -10.59 -6.57
N TYR A 228 7.08 -9.59 -6.49
CA TYR A 228 6.22 -9.36 -5.33
C TYR A 228 4.86 -10.06 -5.45
N ARG A 229 4.74 -11.07 -6.32
CA ARG A 229 3.49 -11.82 -6.48
C ARG A 229 3.14 -12.52 -5.16
N PRO A 230 1.97 -12.23 -4.55
CA PRO A 230 1.62 -12.79 -3.24
C PRO A 230 1.57 -14.33 -3.24
N ALA A 231 1.17 -14.94 -4.36
CA ALA A 231 1.13 -16.39 -4.51
C ALA A 231 2.53 -17.06 -4.53
N GLY A 232 3.60 -16.29 -4.71
CA GLY A 232 4.97 -16.79 -4.69
C GLY A 232 5.42 -17.29 -3.32
N ILE A 233 4.77 -16.85 -2.24
CA ILE A 233 5.09 -17.31 -0.87
C ILE A 233 4.81 -18.80 -0.69
N VAL A 234 3.80 -19.34 -1.40
CA VAL A 234 3.31 -20.72 -1.20
C VAL A 234 4.40 -21.78 -1.37
N SER A 235 5.34 -21.58 -2.30
CA SER A 235 6.44 -22.55 -2.53
C SER A 235 7.49 -22.57 -1.41
N GLU A 236 7.51 -21.56 -0.55
CA GLU A 236 8.48 -21.40 0.54
C GLU A 236 7.90 -21.76 1.91
N LEU A 237 6.58 -21.95 1.99
CA LEU A 237 5.93 -22.39 3.22
C LEU A 237 6.27 -23.85 3.54
N SER A 238 6.44 -24.14 4.84
CA SER A 238 6.61 -25.51 5.32
C SER A 238 5.31 -26.31 5.14
N TYR A 239 5.28 -27.17 4.12
CA TYR A 239 4.14 -28.02 3.81
C TYR A 239 3.63 -28.81 5.03
N ILE A 240 4.55 -29.37 5.82
CA ILE A 240 4.21 -30.16 7.01
C ILE A 240 3.55 -29.26 8.08
N SER A 241 4.11 -28.07 8.33
CA SER A 241 3.58 -27.14 9.33
C SER A 241 2.17 -26.69 8.98
N VAL A 242 1.95 -26.27 7.74
CA VAL A 242 0.63 -25.83 7.28
C VAL A 242 -0.36 -26.99 7.37
N ILE A 243 0.00 -28.22 6.99
CA ILE A 243 -0.94 -29.37 7.04
C ILE A 243 -1.35 -29.71 8.46
N LEU A 244 -0.38 -29.80 9.37
CA LEU A 244 -0.65 -30.19 10.75
C LEU A 244 -1.49 -29.15 11.48
N THR A 245 -1.30 -27.87 11.18
CA THR A 245 -2.01 -26.77 11.83
C THR A 245 -3.31 -26.37 11.12
N TYR A 246 -3.53 -26.83 9.89
CA TYR A 246 -4.70 -26.46 9.08
C TYR A 246 -6.05 -26.69 9.76
N PRO A 247 -6.34 -27.87 10.36
CA PRO A 247 -7.65 -28.12 10.98
C PRO A 247 -7.95 -27.18 12.17
N GLY A 248 -6.92 -26.64 12.81
CA GLY A 248 -7.03 -25.76 13.97
C GLY A 248 -6.87 -24.26 13.64
N ASN A 249 -6.60 -23.90 12.39
CA ASN A 249 -6.29 -22.52 12.01
C ASN A 249 -7.30 -21.96 10.98
N PRO A 250 -8.37 -21.28 11.42
CA PRO A 250 -9.36 -20.69 10.52
C PRO A 250 -8.78 -19.55 9.65
N CYS A 251 -7.65 -18.96 10.05
CA CYS A 251 -7.03 -17.87 9.28
C CYS A 251 -6.56 -18.35 7.91
N TYR A 252 -6.08 -19.59 7.76
CA TYR A 252 -5.66 -20.10 6.45
C TYR A 252 -6.79 -20.15 5.43
N SER A 253 -8.01 -20.49 5.87
CA SER A 253 -9.20 -20.42 5.00
C SER A 253 -9.48 -18.97 4.60
N SER A 254 -9.41 -18.03 5.55
CA SER A 254 -9.62 -16.62 5.24
C SER A 254 -8.61 -16.07 4.24
N VAL A 255 -7.32 -16.41 4.41
CA VAL A 255 -6.28 -16.01 3.44
C VAL A 255 -6.54 -16.65 2.08
N TYR A 256 -6.92 -17.93 2.04
CA TYR A 256 -7.28 -18.60 0.78
C TYR A 256 -8.43 -17.88 0.06
N ASP A 257 -9.49 -17.52 0.78
CA ASP A 257 -10.64 -16.82 0.22
C ASP A 257 -10.23 -15.45 -0.35
N VAL A 258 -9.37 -14.71 0.36
CA VAL A 258 -8.78 -13.44 -0.14
C VAL A 258 -8.10 -13.62 -1.49
N PHE A 259 -7.31 -14.69 -1.66
CA PHE A 259 -6.64 -14.95 -2.94
C PHE A 259 -7.61 -15.27 -4.09
N ILE A 260 -8.68 -16.00 -3.80
CA ILE A 260 -9.72 -16.32 -4.78
C ILE A 260 -10.48 -15.06 -5.18
N ASP A 261 -10.94 -14.30 -4.20
CA ASP A 261 -11.76 -13.11 -4.41
C ASP A 261 -10.97 -11.99 -5.08
N ALA A 262 -9.69 -11.83 -4.73
CA ALA A 262 -8.81 -10.83 -5.33
C ALA A 262 -8.62 -11.03 -6.84
N LYS A 263 -8.52 -12.28 -7.31
CA LYS A 263 -8.30 -12.56 -8.74
C LYS A 263 -9.50 -12.20 -9.60
N VAL A 264 -10.71 -12.30 -9.06
CA VAL A 264 -11.96 -11.98 -9.77
C VAL A 264 -12.35 -10.50 -9.65
N GLN A 265 -11.53 -9.67 -8.99
CA GLN A 265 -11.76 -8.23 -8.92
C GLN A 265 -11.61 -7.59 -10.31
N PRO A 266 -12.39 -6.52 -10.60
CA PRO A 266 -12.22 -5.75 -11.83
C PRO A 266 -10.78 -5.24 -11.96
N LYS A 267 -10.24 -5.28 -13.17
CA LYS A 267 -8.91 -4.73 -13.46
C LYS A 267 -8.94 -3.20 -13.43
N ARG A 268 -7.80 -2.61 -13.05
CA ARG A 268 -7.62 -1.16 -12.89
C ARG A 268 -6.39 -0.70 -13.64
N ASN A 269 -6.46 0.48 -14.25
CA ASN A 269 -5.32 1.12 -14.91
C ASN A 269 -5.51 2.63 -15.05
N ASP A 270 -4.42 3.35 -15.31
CA ASP A 270 -4.43 4.81 -15.50
C ASP A 270 -5.45 5.26 -16.56
N ASP A 271 -5.64 4.52 -17.65
CA ASP A 271 -6.59 4.90 -18.72
C ASP A 271 -8.07 4.78 -18.29
N ILE A 272 -8.42 3.80 -17.45
CA ILE A 272 -9.75 3.71 -16.84
C ILE A 272 -9.99 4.95 -15.98
N TYR A 273 -9.04 5.29 -15.11
CA TYR A 273 -9.17 6.45 -14.22
C TYR A 273 -9.25 7.74 -15.01
N ARG A 274 -8.38 7.92 -16.02
CA ARG A 274 -8.37 9.11 -16.88
C ARG A 274 -9.70 9.30 -17.60
N ARG A 275 -10.21 8.25 -18.26
CA ARG A 275 -11.51 8.33 -18.97
C ARG A 275 -12.69 8.56 -18.02
N LYS A 276 -12.69 7.95 -16.84
CA LYS A 276 -13.71 8.19 -15.81
C LYS A 276 -13.66 9.65 -15.32
N MET A 277 -12.47 10.21 -15.05
CA MET A 277 -12.31 11.62 -14.68
C MET A 277 -12.77 12.57 -15.80
N GLU A 278 -12.38 12.30 -17.05
CA GLU A 278 -12.79 13.11 -18.22
C GLU A 278 -14.31 13.12 -18.39
N LYS A 279 -14.96 11.96 -18.23
CA LYS A 279 -16.42 11.85 -18.28
C LYS A 279 -17.08 12.66 -17.16
N LEU A 280 -16.64 12.47 -15.91
CA LEU A 280 -17.16 13.20 -14.76
C LEU A 280 -16.97 14.71 -14.89
N ALA A 281 -15.82 15.16 -15.41
CA ALA A 281 -15.57 16.57 -15.70
C ALA A 281 -16.56 17.15 -16.72
N LYS A 282 -16.98 16.33 -17.69
CA LYS A 282 -17.92 16.73 -18.74
C LYS A 282 -19.37 16.76 -18.25
N GLU A 283 -19.75 15.79 -17.42
CA GLU A 283 -21.08 15.66 -16.84
C GLU A 283 -21.33 16.64 -15.69
N ASN A 284 -20.30 16.92 -14.88
CA ASN A 284 -20.35 17.88 -13.79
C ASN A 284 -19.10 18.79 -13.79
N PRO A 285 -19.06 19.83 -14.64
CA PRO A 285 -17.90 20.71 -14.78
C PRO A 285 -17.54 21.50 -13.51
N ARG A 286 -18.47 21.58 -12.54
CA ARG A 286 -18.24 22.25 -11.24
C ARG A 286 -17.99 21.25 -10.11
N GLY A 287 -18.00 19.96 -10.40
CA GLY A 287 -17.78 18.90 -9.43
C GLY A 287 -16.31 18.80 -8.99
N ASN A 288 -16.11 18.40 -7.74
CA ASN A 288 -14.77 18.17 -7.20
C ASN A 288 -14.25 16.78 -7.61
N LEU A 289 -13.40 16.75 -8.65
CA LEU A 289 -12.78 15.51 -9.14
C LEU A 289 -11.67 14.97 -8.23
N LEU A 290 -11.15 15.80 -7.31
CA LEU A 290 -10.06 15.42 -6.41
C LEU A 290 -10.47 14.29 -5.45
N LEU A 291 -11.75 14.26 -5.08
CA LEU A 291 -12.33 13.34 -4.09
C LEU A 291 -13.40 12.42 -4.65
N THR A 292 -13.61 12.45 -5.97
CA THR A 292 -14.61 11.56 -6.55
C THR A 292 -14.14 10.11 -6.42
N ASP A 293 -15.05 9.24 -5.98
CA ASP A 293 -14.79 7.80 -5.88
C ASP A 293 -14.62 7.19 -7.28
N MET A 294 -13.42 6.67 -7.49
CA MET A 294 -13.01 6.07 -8.76
C MET A 294 -13.19 4.55 -8.78
N GLY A 295 -13.26 3.89 -7.63
CA GLY A 295 -13.35 2.43 -7.51
C GLY A 295 -14.77 1.87 -7.62
N ASP A 296 -15.75 2.59 -7.11
CA ASP A 296 -17.13 2.11 -7.07
C ASP A 296 -17.82 2.08 -8.45
N GLY A 297 -18.70 1.10 -8.59
CA GLY A 297 -19.54 0.90 -9.78
C GLY A 297 -18.80 0.33 -11.00
N LEU A 298 -17.52 -0.03 -10.91
CA LEU A 298 -16.75 -0.50 -12.07
C LEU A 298 -17.43 -1.68 -12.78
N ARG A 299 -18.02 -2.64 -12.06
CA ARG A 299 -18.70 -3.82 -12.63
C ARG A 299 -19.91 -3.50 -13.50
N GLU A 300 -20.57 -2.39 -13.25
CA GLU A 300 -21.77 -1.95 -13.96
C GLU A 300 -21.47 -0.76 -14.89
N SER A 301 -20.20 -0.40 -15.02
CA SER A 301 -19.74 0.72 -15.83
C SER A 301 -19.17 0.28 -17.18
N GLU A 302 -19.13 1.20 -18.13
CA GLU A 302 -18.43 1.02 -19.41
C GLU A 302 -16.90 0.86 -19.26
N PHE A 303 -16.36 1.15 -18.07
CA PHE A 303 -14.94 0.99 -17.75
C PHE A 303 -14.61 -0.39 -17.18
N PHE A 304 -15.59 -1.30 -17.11
CA PHE A 304 -15.39 -2.64 -16.58
C PHE A 304 -14.40 -3.45 -17.42
N ILE A 305 -13.36 -3.96 -16.76
CA ILE A 305 -12.52 -5.02 -17.31
C ILE A 305 -12.59 -6.20 -16.32
N PRO A 306 -13.04 -7.39 -16.76
CA PRO A 306 -13.20 -8.53 -15.88
C PRO A 306 -11.86 -9.01 -15.31
N GLY A 307 -11.93 -9.55 -14.09
CA GLY A 307 -10.80 -10.18 -13.41
C GLY A 307 -10.34 -11.49 -14.06
N ASP A 308 -9.30 -12.09 -13.51
CA ASP A 308 -8.85 -13.41 -13.95
C ASP A 308 -9.85 -14.49 -13.50
N HIS A 309 -10.20 -15.41 -14.41
CA HIS A 309 -11.02 -16.59 -14.09
C HIS A 309 -10.18 -17.82 -13.69
N ASP A 310 -8.91 -17.62 -13.34
CA ASP A 310 -7.91 -18.67 -13.09
C ASP A 310 -8.05 -19.35 -11.71
N VAL A 311 -9.30 -19.51 -11.27
CA VAL A 311 -9.74 -20.16 -10.03
C VAL A 311 -9.49 -21.66 -10.10
N TYR A 312 -9.45 -22.25 -11.29
CA TYR A 312 -9.42 -23.70 -11.50
C TYR A 312 -8.19 -24.39 -10.90
N TRP A 313 -6.97 -23.93 -11.22
CA TRP A 313 -5.75 -24.59 -10.75
C TRP A 313 -5.51 -24.39 -9.25
N TYR A 314 -5.87 -23.22 -8.71
CA TYR A 314 -5.75 -22.94 -7.28
C TYR A 314 -6.79 -23.71 -6.46
N ARG A 315 -8.05 -23.76 -6.91
CA ARG A 315 -9.11 -24.60 -6.33
C ARG A 315 -8.77 -26.09 -6.43
N LYS A 316 -8.09 -26.53 -7.49
CA LYS A 316 -7.61 -27.91 -7.65
C LYS A 316 -6.44 -28.23 -6.73
N GLY A 317 -5.42 -27.38 -6.66
CA GLY A 317 -4.28 -27.54 -5.74
C GLY A 317 -4.72 -27.51 -4.28
N TRP A 318 -5.61 -26.58 -3.92
CA TRP A 318 -6.17 -26.48 -2.58
C TRP A 318 -7.22 -27.56 -2.28
N GLY A 319 -7.99 -28.00 -3.27
CA GLY A 319 -8.89 -29.14 -3.12
C GLY A 319 -8.15 -30.46 -2.92
N ILE A 320 -7.02 -30.64 -3.60
CA ILE A 320 -6.08 -31.75 -3.36
C ILE A 320 -5.48 -31.62 -1.95
N TYR A 321 -5.05 -30.42 -1.55
CA TYR A 321 -4.53 -30.13 -0.22
C TYR A 321 -5.55 -30.40 0.90
N ASN A 322 -6.77 -29.87 0.80
CA ASN A 322 -7.88 -30.14 1.71
C ASN A 322 -8.22 -31.63 1.78
N ARG A 323 -8.22 -32.31 0.62
CA ARG A 323 -8.47 -33.76 0.58
C ARG A 323 -7.35 -34.54 1.28
N ILE A 324 -6.09 -34.13 1.14
CA ILE A 324 -4.97 -34.74 1.86
C ILE A 324 -5.08 -34.45 3.37
N THR A 325 -5.35 -33.20 3.76
CA THR A 325 -5.40 -32.79 5.17
C THR A 325 -6.55 -33.44 5.94
N HIS A 326 -7.76 -33.39 5.37
CA HIS A 326 -8.98 -33.89 6.03
C HIS A 326 -9.18 -35.40 5.87
N ASN A 327 -8.87 -35.98 4.70
CA ASN A 327 -9.18 -37.39 4.44
C ASN A 327 -7.99 -38.34 4.62
N ILE A 328 -6.74 -37.86 4.63
CA ILE A 328 -5.56 -38.74 4.70
C ILE A 328 -4.79 -38.55 6.02
N THR A 329 -4.47 -37.32 6.43
CA THR A 329 -3.66 -37.10 7.64
C THR A 329 -4.40 -37.39 8.95
N LEU A 330 -5.67 -37.03 9.09
CA LEU A 330 -6.45 -37.38 10.29
C LEU A 330 -6.54 -38.91 10.54
N PRO A 331 -6.89 -39.74 9.54
CA PRO A 331 -6.89 -41.19 9.75
C PRO A 331 -5.49 -41.77 9.95
N MET A 332 -4.44 -41.23 9.31
CA MET A 332 -3.06 -41.70 9.51
C MET A 332 -2.52 -41.37 10.92
N LEU A 333 -2.86 -40.20 11.48
CA LEU A 333 -2.55 -39.85 12.87
C LEU A 333 -3.36 -40.71 13.86
N GLY A 334 -4.61 -41.04 13.53
CA GLY A 334 -5.41 -42.00 14.28
C GLY A 334 -4.79 -43.41 14.30
N ILE A 335 -4.33 -43.89 13.15
CA ILE A 335 -3.63 -45.17 13.01
C ILE A 335 -2.32 -45.16 13.80
N ALA A 336 -1.52 -44.10 13.70
CA ALA A 336 -0.28 -43.96 14.47
C ALA A 336 -0.54 -43.89 15.99
N GLY A 337 -1.60 -43.21 16.42
CA GLY A 337 -2.04 -43.18 17.82
C GLY A 337 -2.45 -44.56 18.33
N VAL A 338 -3.19 -45.33 17.53
CA VAL A 338 -3.55 -46.73 17.86
C VAL A 338 -2.31 -47.61 17.98
N PHE A 339 -1.33 -47.47 17.07
CA PHE A 339 -0.07 -48.22 17.17
C PHE A 339 0.75 -47.84 18.42
N LEU A 340 0.78 -46.56 18.80
CA LEU A 340 1.46 -46.11 20.02
C LEU A 340 0.76 -46.64 21.28
N ILE A 341 -0.56 -46.68 21.31
CA ILE A 341 -1.35 -47.26 22.40
C ILE A 341 -1.11 -48.78 22.50
N LEU A 342 -1.15 -49.50 21.37
CA LEU A 342 -0.87 -50.94 21.33
C LEU A 342 0.57 -51.27 21.74
N TYR A 343 1.54 -50.45 21.32
CA TYR A 343 2.93 -50.58 21.75
C TYR A 343 3.10 -50.33 23.25
N ALA A 344 2.40 -49.35 23.82
CA ALA A 344 2.39 -49.12 25.26
C ALA A 344 1.80 -50.30 26.03
N PHE A 345 0.69 -50.89 25.57
CA PHE A 345 0.11 -52.10 26.17
C PHE A 345 1.00 -53.34 26.04
N TYR A 346 1.71 -53.49 24.91
CA TYR A 346 2.69 -54.56 24.73
C TYR A 346 3.86 -54.44 25.72
N LYS A 347 4.35 -53.22 25.94
CA LYS A 347 5.50 -52.94 26.82
C LYS A 347 5.17 -53.02 28.32
N VAL A 348 3.90 -52.94 28.70
CA VAL A 348 3.42 -53.04 30.09
C VAL A 348 3.04 -54.48 30.48
N ASN A 349 2.83 -55.37 29.50
CA ASN A 349 2.48 -56.78 29.71
C ASN A 349 3.67 -57.75 29.55
N ILE A 350 4.90 -57.23 29.56
CA ILE A 350 6.18 -57.94 29.73
C ILE A 350 6.81 -57.37 31.00
#